data_AF-A0A5C4V3C9-F1
#
_entry.id   AF-A0A5C4V3C9-F1
#
_cell.length_a   1.000
_cell.length_b   1.000
_cell.length_c   1.000
_cell.angle_alpha   90.00
_cell.angle_beta   90.00
_cell.angle_gamma   90.00
#
_symmetry.space_group_name_H-M   'P 1'
#
loop_
_entity.id
_entity.type
_entity.pdbx_description
1 polymer ?
#
loop_
_entity_poly.entity_id
_entity_poly.type
_entity_poly.pdbx_seq_one_letter_code
_entity_poly.pdbx_strand_id
1 'polypeptide(L)'
;MTPRGDETGGRRRIGAARGAVPGYALLLLALLVGTFLAHREGLRSLRLLALVLAALALWRLVWHDRARLTVSTSALHVGRPLAEERAVPWHHIRLITVDAAGSEALLRDGERLRLPAPRGHLTHGPRAFGGTVAGLRAAIPESRSEQPALSAPPAGDWTRRRFALRWAALGLAVAVASSWALRRDHPWEAPWWPGGAALAHAPDPCVVAEESLADLGLARVPDEGQPSATGAESFRAEECRLAHAHAEFALAYRVFAWRGSAEATPVEAARDWFGWLPYHQGAQDVAGTDWRREDTPGALELSHRAGNVVVTVVRRSWAPEGQPPEAIAEASRLAVDALAALDR
;
A
#
# COMPACT_ATOMS: atom_id res chain seq x y z
N MET A 1 -44.82 -34.22 -39.48
CA MET A 1 -43.53 -33.60 -39.12
C MET A 1 -43.44 -33.63 -37.60
N THR A 2 -42.90 -34.73 -37.08
CA THR A 2 -42.70 -34.98 -35.65
C THR A 2 -41.55 -34.09 -35.14
N PRO A 3 -41.71 -33.39 -34.00
CA PRO A 3 -40.56 -32.74 -33.38
C PRO A 3 -39.63 -33.84 -32.87
N ARG A 4 -38.42 -33.88 -33.43
CA ARG A 4 -37.31 -34.72 -32.95
C ARG A 4 -37.04 -34.38 -31.48
N GLY A 5 -37.01 -35.42 -30.65
CA GLY A 5 -36.55 -35.31 -29.28
C GLY A 5 -35.09 -34.90 -29.22
N ASP A 6 -34.81 -33.78 -28.58
CA ASP A 6 -33.58 -33.61 -27.81
C ASP A 6 -33.79 -34.25 -26.44
N GLU A 7 -33.84 -35.58 -26.42
CA GLU A 7 -33.57 -36.38 -25.22
C GLU A 7 -32.06 -36.35 -24.96
N THR A 8 -31.56 -35.19 -24.53
CA THR A 8 -30.40 -35.17 -23.63
C THR A 8 -30.92 -34.67 -22.30
N GLY A 9 -30.87 -35.52 -21.27
CA GLY A 9 -31.23 -35.19 -19.89
C GLY A 9 -30.31 -34.08 -19.34
N GLY A 10 -30.56 -32.84 -19.75
CA GLY A 10 -29.66 -31.72 -19.60
C GLY A 10 -29.57 -31.28 -18.15
N ARG A 11 -28.49 -31.66 -17.47
CA ARG A 11 -28.14 -31.10 -16.17
C ARG A 11 -27.99 -29.59 -16.29
N ARG A 12 -28.92 -28.83 -15.70
CA ARG A 12 -28.88 -27.37 -15.69
C ARG A 12 -28.13 -26.89 -14.45
N ARG A 13 -27.04 -26.14 -14.64
CA ARG A 13 -26.30 -25.52 -13.53
C ARG A 13 -27.09 -24.32 -13.00
N ILE A 14 -27.31 -24.27 -11.69
CA ILE A 14 -27.96 -23.15 -11.00
C ILE A 14 -26.95 -22.50 -10.06
N GLY A 15 -26.79 -21.17 -10.18
CA GLY A 15 -26.10 -20.39 -9.17
C GLY A 15 -24.56 -20.32 -9.23
N ALA A 16 -23.91 -20.83 -10.29
CA ALA A 16 -22.56 -20.37 -10.58
C ALA A 16 -22.67 -18.92 -11.07
N ALA A 17 -22.25 -17.98 -10.22
CA ALA A 17 -22.28 -16.59 -10.59
C ALA A 17 -21.51 -16.36 -11.89
N ARG A 18 -22.21 -16.02 -12.98
CA ARG A 18 -21.64 -15.84 -14.33
C ARG A 18 -20.51 -14.78 -14.41
N GLY A 19 -20.07 -14.20 -13.30
CA GLY A 19 -18.91 -13.30 -13.21
C GLY A 19 -18.02 -13.47 -11.97
N ALA A 20 -18.35 -14.33 -10.99
CA ALA A 20 -17.52 -14.42 -9.77
C ALA A 20 -16.21 -15.17 -10.01
N VAL A 21 -16.25 -16.27 -10.76
CA VAL A 21 -15.06 -17.04 -11.14
C VAL A 21 -14.06 -16.18 -11.94
N PRO A 22 -14.46 -15.48 -13.03
CA PRO A 22 -13.52 -14.61 -13.73
C PRO A 22 -13.06 -13.42 -12.86
N GLY A 23 -13.92 -12.87 -12.00
CA GLY A 23 -13.54 -11.79 -11.07
C GLY A 23 -12.46 -12.21 -10.06
N TYR A 24 -12.62 -13.37 -9.43
CA TYR A 24 -11.60 -13.92 -8.52
C TYR A 24 -10.34 -14.36 -9.25
N ALA A 25 -10.43 -14.84 -10.50
CA ALA A 25 -9.28 -15.17 -11.32
C ALA A 25 -8.45 -13.92 -11.67
N LEU A 26 -9.10 -12.83 -12.06
CA LEU A 26 -8.45 -11.54 -12.31
C LEU A 26 -7.81 -10.96 -11.04
N LEU A 27 -8.52 -11.02 -9.90
CA LEU A 27 -7.98 -10.59 -8.61
C LEU A 27 -6.74 -11.43 -8.22
N LEU A 28 -6.81 -12.75 -8.38
CA LEU A 28 -5.68 -13.63 -8.11
C LEU A 28 -4.48 -13.29 -9.01
N LEU A 29 -4.71 -13.09 -10.31
CA LEU A 29 -3.67 -12.69 -11.24
C LEU A 29 -3.01 -11.37 -10.81
N ALA A 30 -3.80 -10.35 -10.48
CA ALA A 30 -3.30 -9.07 -10.01
C ALA A 30 -2.45 -9.20 -8.73
N LEU A 31 -2.88 -10.04 -7.77
CA LEU A 31 -2.14 -10.29 -6.53
C LEU A 31 -0.83 -11.06 -6.78
N LEU A 32 -0.81 -12.01 -7.71
CA LEU A 32 0.40 -12.74 -8.08
C LEU A 32 1.40 -11.83 -8.81
N VAL A 33 0.94 -10.98 -9.73
CA VAL A 33 1.77 -9.95 -10.37
C VAL A 33 2.33 -9.00 -9.32
N GLY A 34 1.50 -8.51 -8.41
CA GLY A 34 1.94 -7.66 -7.30
C GLY A 34 2.96 -8.34 -6.38
N THR A 35 2.79 -9.64 -6.12
CA THR A 35 3.76 -10.45 -5.35
C THR A 35 5.11 -10.53 -6.05
N PHE A 36 5.10 -10.76 -7.37
CA PHE A 36 6.32 -10.82 -8.18
C PHE A 36 7.05 -9.48 -8.19
N LEU A 37 6.33 -8.37 -8.38
CA LEU A 37 6.90 -7.02 -8.32
C LEU A 37 7.47 -6.72 -6.93
N ALA A 38 6.72 -6.99 -5.86
CA ALA A 38 7.21 -6.82 -4.49
C ALA A 38 8.45 -7.66 -4.20
N HIS A 39 8.55 -8.87 -4.77
CA HIS A 39 9.74 -9.70 -4.63
C HIS A 39 10.96 -9.10 -5.35
N ARG A 40 10.78 -8.63 -6.59
CA ARG A 40 11.83 -8.00 -7.38
C ARG A 40 12.42 -6.78 -6.67
N GLU A 41 11.57 -5.99 -6.02
CA GLU A 41 11.95 -4.75 -5.34
C GLU A 41 12.32 -4.95 -3.85
N GLY A 42 12.42 -6.19 -3.36
CA GLY A 42 12.83 -6.47 -1.97
C GLY A 42 11.79 -6.15 -0.89
N LEU A 43 10.54 -5.84 -1.26
CA LEU A 43 9.44 -5.46 -0.37
C LEU A 43 8.84 -6.69 0.34
N ARG A 44 9.47 -7.11 1.46
CA ARG A 44 9.16 -8.38 2.13
C ARG A 44 7.75 -8.43 2.70
N SER A 45 7.29 -7.36 3.35
CA SER A 45 6.01 -7.30 4.06
C SER A 45 4.84 -7.24 3.09
N LEU A 46 4.97 -6.42 2.04
CA LEU A 46 3.99 -6.35 0.94
C LEU A 46 3.89 -7.67 0.19
N ARG A 47 5.01 -8.35 -0.06
CA ARG A 47 5.02 -9.68 -0.67
C ARG A 47 4.23 -10.69 0.15
N LEU A 48 4.42 -10.71 1.47
CA LEU A 48 3.68 -11.61 2.37
C LEU A 48 2.18 -11.28 2.39
N LEU A 49 1.81 -10.00 2.45
CA LEU A 49 0.42 -9.57 2.40
C LEU A 49 -0.24 -10.00 1.08
N ALA A 50 0.42 -9.76 -0.05
CA ALA A 50 -0.06 -10.15 -1.37
C ALA A 50 -0.23 -11.67 -1.50
N LEU A 51 0.70 -12.47 -0.96
CA LEU A 51 0.59 -13.93 -0.91
C LEU A 51 -0.60 -14.41 -0.08
N VAL A 52 -0.82 -13.81 1.10
CA VAL A 52 -1.97 -14.15 1.95
C VAL A 52 -3.28 -13.84 1.24
N LEU A 53 -3.38 -12.65 0.62
CA LEU A 53 -4.55 -12.27 -0.17
C LEU A 53 -4.73 -13.19 -1.40
N ALA A 54 -3.65 -13.59 -2.06
CA ALA A 54 -3.68 -14.51 -3.20
C ALA A 54 -4.18 -15.90 -2.77
N ALA A 55 -3.70 -16.42 -1.64
CA ALA A 55 -4.15 -17.69 -1.07
C ALA A 55 -5.65 -17.63 -0.73
N LEU A 56 -6.13 -16.53 -0.16
CA LEU A 56 -7.55 -16.30 0.12
C LEU A 56 -8.39 -16.22 -1.17
N ALA A 57 -7.88 -15.54 -2.21
CA ALA A 57 -8.54 -15.45 -3.51
C ALA A 57 -8.60 -16.81 -4.20
N LEU A 58 -7.52 -17.59 -4.18
CA LEU A 58 -7.45 -18.95 -4.72
C LEU A 58 -8.41 -19.88 -3.97
N TRP A 59 -8.40 -19.84 -2.63
CA TRP A 59 -9.34 -20.60 -1.81
C TRP A 59 -10.80 -20.27 -2.18
N ARG A 60 -11.11 -18.98 -2.35
CA ARG A 60 -12.44 -18.53 -2.79
C ARG A 60 -12.78 -19.00 -4.20
N LEU A 61 -11.83 -18.96 -5.12
CA LEU A 61 -11.99 -19.44 -6.49
C LEU A 61 -12.31 -20.94 -6.50
N VAL A 62 -11.52 -21.76 -5.80
CA VAL A 62 -11.74 -23.21 -5.66
C VAL A 62 -13.09 -23.50 -5.00
N TRP A 63 -13.45 -22.73 -3.97
CA TRP A 63 -14.74 -22.84 -3.32
C TRP A 63 -15.89 -22.56 -4.29
N HIS A 64 -15.82 -21.46 -5.04
CA HIS A 64 -16.84 -21.11 -6.04
C HIS A 64 -16.90 -22.09 -7.21
N ASP A 65 -15.77 -22.64 -7.62
CA ASP A 65 -15.72 -23.62 -8.68
C ASP A 65 -16.36 -24.94 -8.25
N ARG A 66 -16.09 -25.43 -7.04
CA ARG A 66 -16.58 -26.75 -6.60
C ARG A 66 -17.93 -26.73 -5.89
N ALA A 67 -18.34 -25.61 -5.30
CA ALA A 67 -19.66 -25.45 -4.69
C ALA A 67 -20.72 -25.25 -5.78
N ARG A 68 -21.14 -26.34 -6.43
CA ARG A 68 -22.08 -26.33 -7.56
C ARG A 68 -23.43 -26.91 -7.18
N LEU A 69 -24.51 -26.22 -7.57
CA LEU A 69 -25.84 -26.80 -7.59
C LEU A 69 -26.18 -27.14 -9.03
N THR A 70 -26.43 -28.43 -9.31
CA THR A 70 -26.91 -28.84 -10.62
C THR A 70 -28.27 -29.51 -10.50
N VAL A 71 -29.14 -29.22 -11.46
CA VAL A 71 -30.50 -29.68 -11.44
C VAL A 71 -30.75 -30.58 -12.62
N SER A 72 -31.34 -31.74 -12.36
CA SER A 72 -31.84 -32.67 -13.36
C SER A 72 -33.35 -32.87 -13.19
N THR A 73 -33.96 -33.56 -14.15
CA THR A 73 -35.38 -33.92 -14.10
C THR A 73 -35.72 -34.86 -12.93
N SER A 74 -34.75 -35.63 -12.43
CA SER A 74 -34.96 -36.65 -11.39
C SER A 74 -34.43 -36.24 -10.00
N ALA A 75 -33.38 -35.43 -9.94
CA ALA A 75 -32.69 -35.10 -8.70
C ALA A 75 -32.03 -33.71 -8.67
N LEU A 76 -31.87 -33.21 -7.45
CA LEU A 76 -31.02 -32.08 -7.09
C LEU A 76 -29.61 -32.59 -6.74
N HIS A 77 -28.59 -32.13 -7.47
CA HIS A 77 -27.21 -32.52 -7.26
C HIS A 77 -26.46 -31.41 -6.53
N VAL A 78 -25.93 -31.75 -5.36
CA VAL A 78 -25.26 -30.82 -4.46
C VAL A 78 -23.77 -31.15 -4.40
N GLY A 79 -22.96 -30.37 -5.11
CA GLY A 79 -21.51 -30.43 -5.06
C GLY A 79 -20.96 -29.65 -3.86
N ARG A 80 -20.11 -30.28 -3.07
CA ARG A 80 -19.36 -29.64 -1.98
C ARG A 80 -17.86 -29.58 -2.34
N PRO A 81 -17.14 -28.54 -1.94
CA PRO A 81 -15.76 -28.31 -2.38
C PRO A 81 -14.73 -29.36 -1.94
N LEU A 82 -15.06 -30.16 -0.93
CA LEU A 82 -14.20 -31.20 -0.35
C LEU A 82 -14.95 -32.52 -0.12
N ALA A 83 -16.13 -32.71 -0.73
CA ALA A 83 -16.90 -33.94 -0.56
C ALA A 83 -17.55 -34.38 -1.88
N GLU A 84 -17.91 -35.66 -1.96
CA GLU A 84 -18.59 -36.22 -3.12
C GLU A 84 -19.91 -35.52 -3.42
N GLU A 85 -20.28 -35.51 -4.69
CA GLU A 85 -21.53 -34.94 -5.17
C GLU A 85 -22.70 -35.74 -4.59
N ARG A 86 -23.57 -35.08 -3.81
CA ARG A 86 -24.77 -35.72 -3.27
C ARG A 86 -25.95 -35.49 -4.20
N ALA A 87 -26.46 -36.57 -4.79
CA ALA A 87 -27.71 -36.55 -5.55
C ALA A 87 -28.90 -36.78 -4.60
N VAL A 88 -29.82 -35.81 -4.53
CA VAL A 88 -31.04 -35.88 -3.73
C VAL A 88 -32.24 -35.90 -4.65
N PRO A 89 -33.00 -37.00 -4.73
CA PRO A 89 -34.20 -37.06 -5.55
C PRO A 89 -35.23 -36.00 -5.14
N TRP A 90 -35.94 -35.42 -6.10
CA TRP A 90 -36.91 -34.35 -5.83
C TRP A 90 -37.99 -34.74 -4.82
N HIS A 91 -38.45 -36.00 -4.86
CA HIS A 91 -39.45 -36.52 -3.93
C HIS A 91 -38.92 -36.66 -2.50
N HIS A 92 -37.62 -36.65 -2.25
CA HIS A 92 -37.06 -36.64 -0.89
C HIS A 92 -36.97 -35.23 -0.29
N ILE A 93 -37.21 -34.18 -1.08
CA ILE A 93 -37.11 -32.80 -0.63
C ILE A 93 -38.50 -32.31 -0.23
N ARG A 94 -38.60 -31.80 1.01
CA ARG A 94 -39.85 -31.25 1.56
C ARG A 94 -39.97 -29.74 1.36
N LEU A 95 -38.90 -29.00 1.61
CA LEU A 95 -38.89 -27.54 1.58
C LEU A 95 -37.52 -27.04 1.12
N ILE A 96 -37.48 -26.05 0.25
CA ILE A 96 -36.24 -25.32 -0.04
C ILE A 96 -36.40 -23.90 0.48
N THR A 97 -35.67 -23.58 1.53
CA THR A 97 -35.59 -22.22 2.05
C THR A 97 -34.46 -21.51 1.34
N VAL A 98 -34.78 -20.35 0.76
CA VAL A 98 -33.78 -19.45 0.18
C VAL A 98 -33.92 -18.14 0.93
N ASP A 99 -32.87 -17.79 1.67
CA ASP A 99 -32.85 -16.58 2.44
C ASP A 99 -31.60 -15.75 2.13
N ALA A 100 -31.51 -14.72 2.94
CA ALA A 100 -30.34 -13.90 3.06
C ALA A 100 -29.08 -14.75 3.33
N ALA A 101 -29.05 -15.45 4.46
CA ALA A 101 -27.86 -16.14 4.95
C ALA A 101 -27.39 -17.30 4.05
N GLY A 102 -28.29 -17.90 3.27
CA GLY A 102 -27.98 -18.91 2.28
C GLY A 102 -29.21 -19.64 1.73
N SER A 103 -29.01 -20.89 1.38
CA SER A 103 -30.08 -21.78 0.91
C SER A 103 -29.94 -23.12 1.60
N GLU A 104 -31.07 -23.66 2.04
CA GLU A 104 -31.14 -24.94 2.74
C GLU A 104 -32.30 -25.76 2.16
N ALA A 105 -32.06 -27.05 1.94
CA ALA A 105 -33.10 -28.02 1.61
C ALA A 105 -33.40 -28.84 2.85
N LEU A 106 -34.66 -28.82 3.28
CA LEU A 106 -35.18 -29.74 4.30
C LEU A 106 -35.66 -31.00 3.59
N LEU A 107 -35.08 -32.13 3.95
CA LEU A 107 -35.46 -33.44 3.47
C LEU A 107 -36.67 -33.98 4.25
N ARG A 108 -37.38 -34.95 3.67
CA ARG A 108 -38.56 -35.57 4.32
C ARG A 108 -38.22 -36.34 5.59
N ASP A 109 -37.01 -36.87 5.68
CA ASP A 109 -36.44 -37.53 6.87
C ASP A 109 -36.05 -36.54 7.98
N GLY A 110 -36.19 -35.23 7.74
CA GLY A 110 -35.85 -34.16 8.68
C GLY A 110 -34.42 -33.63 8.57
N GLU A 111 -33.58 -34.19 7.69
CA GLU A 111 -32.22 -33.69 7.49
C GLU A 111 -32.23 -32.30 6.84
N ARG A 112 -31.35 -31.42 7.31
CA ARG A 112 -31.13 -30.09 6.71
C ARG A 112 -29.86 -30.09 5.87
N LEU A 113 -30.02 -29.97 4.57
CA LEU A 113 -28.93 -29.91 3.62
C LEU A 113 -28.65 -28.47 3.19
N ARG A 114 -27.52 -27.91 3.63
CA ARG A 114 -27.04 -26.61 3.12
C ARG A 114 -26.69 -26.69 1.64
N LEU A 115 -27.31 -25.83 0.85
CA LEU A 115 -27.08 -25.70 -0.58
C LEU A 115 -25.97 -24.66 -0.85
N PRO A 116 -25.13 -24.89 -1.88
CA PRO A 116 -24.06 -23.97 -2.26
C PRO A 116 -24.59 -22.69 -2.94
N ALA A 117 -25.79 -22.72 -3.52
CA ALA A 117 -26.43 -21.58 -4.16
C ALA A 117 -27.97 -21.70 -4.19
N PRO A 118 -28.73 -20.59 -4.35
CA PRO A 118 -28.27 -19.20 -4.23
C PRO A 118 -28.12 -18.77 -2.77
N ARG A 119 -27.08 -17.99 -2.49
CA ARG A 119 -27.02 -17.16 -1.29
C ARG A 119 -27.22 -15.73 -1.78
N GLY A 120 -28.12 -14.93 -1.21
CA GLY A 120 -28.28 -13.52 -1.62
C GLY A 120 -27.06 -12.63 -1.35
N HIS A 121 -25.96 -13.27 -0.94
CA HIS A 121 -24.88 -12.87 -0.06
C HIS A 121 -23.82 -11.87 -0.49
N LEU A 122 -23.16 -12.22 -1.59
CA LEU A 122 -21.73 -11.91 -1.72
C LEU A 122 -21.30 -11.59 -3.15
N THR A 123 -22.01 -12.14 -4.15
CA THR A 123 -21.64 -12.01 -5.58
C THR A 123 -22.84 -11.71 -6.48
N HIS A 124 -24.04 -11.56 -5.91
CA HIS A 124 -25.31 -11.48 -6.64
C HIS A 124 -26.11 -10.26 -6.22
N GLY A 125 -26.19 -9.28 -7.12
CA GLY A 125 -27.16 -8.20 -6.98
C GLY A 125 -28.61 -8.73 -6.97
N PRO A 126 -29.59 -7.91 -6.54
CA PRO A 126 -30.97 -8.35 -6.34
C PRO A 126 -31.60 -8.99 -7.59
N ARG A 127 -31.23 -8.54 -8.80
CA ARG A 127 -31.68 -9.13 -10.08
C ARG A 127 -31.12 -10.54 -10.32
N ALA A 128 -29.84 -10.78 -10.03
CA ALA A 128 -29.21 -12.08 -10.22
C ALA A 128 -29.73 -13.13 -9.22
N PHE A 129 -30.01 -12.68 -7.99
CA PHE A 129 -30.69 -13.50 -6.98
C PHE A 129 -32.10 -13.90 -7.44
N GLY A 130 -32.91 -12.93 -7.89
CA GLY A 130 -34.26 -13.19 -8.41
C GLY A 130 -34.26 -14.16 -9.60
N GLY A 131 -33.34 -13.99 -10.55
CA GLY A 131 -33.20 -14.90 -11.69
C GLY A 131 -32.79 -16.33 -11.29
N THR A 132 -31.97 -16.47 -10.24
CA THR A 132 -31.57 -17.80 -9.74
C THR A 132 -32.72 -18.50 -9.01
N VAL A 133 -33.49 -17.77 -8.20
CA VAL A 133 -34.71 -18.28 -7.54
C VAL A 133 -35.77 -18.68 -8.58
N ALA A 134 -35.97 -17.85 -9.61
CA ALA A 134 -36.87 -18.16 -10.71
C ALA A 134 -36.43 -19.42 -11.48
N GLY A 135 -35.12 -19.58 -11.74
CA GLY A 135 -34.57 -20.78 -12.37
C GLY A 135 -34.74 -22.05 -11.53
N LEU A 136 -34.67 -21.93 -10.20
CA LEU A 136 -34.87 -23.04 -9.26
C LEU A 136 -36.36 -23.43 -9.21
N ARG A 137 -37.26 -22.44 -9.20
CA ARG A 137 -38.71 -22.64 -9.29
C ARG A 137 -39.12 -23.32 -10.59
N ALA A 138 -38.56 -22.87 -11.73
CA ALA A 138 -38.85 -23.45 -13.04
C ALA A 138 -38.32 -24.87 -13.23
N ALA A 139 -37.44 -25.35 -12.35
CA ALA A 139 -36.88 -26.69 -12.43
C ALA A 139 -37.60 -27.71 -11.51
N ILE A 140 -38.58 -27.28 -10.73
CA ILE A 140 -39.44 -28.15 -9.93
C ILE A 140 -40.40 -28.86 -10.90
N PRO A 141 -40.43 -30.21 -10.96
CA PRO A 141 -41.34 -30.92 -11.86
C PRO A 141 -42.82 -30.65 -11.48
N GLU A 142 -43.62 -30.17 -12.42
CA GLU A 142 -45.04 -29.81 -12.20
C GLU A 142 -45.93 -31.02 -11.84
N SER A 143 -45.50 -32.24 -12.19
CA SER A 143 -46.33 -33.45 -12.18
C SER A 143 -46.31 -34.29 -10.88
N ARG A 144 -45.78 -33.79 -9.76
CA ARG A 144 -45.78 -34.52 -8.48
C ARG A 144 -46.58 -33.78 -7.41
N SER A 145 -47.54 -34.49 -6.82
CA SER A 145 -48.58 -34.02 -5.87
C SER A 145 -48.06 -33.42 -4.55
N GLU A 146 -46.75 -33.42 -4.32
CA GLU A 146 -46.12 -32.85 -3.13
C GLU A 146 -44.94 -31.98 -3.55
N GLN A 147 -45.26 -30.80 -4.11
CA GLN A 147 -44.25 -29.84 -4.55
C GLN A 147 -43.54 -29.23 -3.33
N PRO A 148 -42.20 -29.12 -3.34
CA PRO A 148 -41.48 -28.45 -2.27
C PRO A 148 -41.84 -26.96 -2.26
N ALA A 149 -42.26 -26.44 -1.12
CA ALA A 149 -42.56 -25.01 -0.97
C ALA A 149 -41.25 -24.17 -1.00
N LEU A 150 -41.37 -22.92 -1.48
CA LEU A 150 -40.31 -21.92 -1.51
C LEU A 150 -40.71 -20.75 -0.61
N SER A 151 -39.92 -20.47 0.43
CA SER A 151 -40.16 -19.32 1.33
C SER A 151 -39.68 -17.99 0.72
N ALA A 152 -40.39 -16.89 0.99
CA ALA A 152 -39.97 -15.55 0.57
C ALA A 152 -38.80 -15.02 1.42
N PRO A 153 -37.86 -14.26 0.83
CA PRO A 153 -36.73 -13.69 1.57
C PRO A 153 -37.19 -12.55 2.51
N PRO A 154 -36.46 -12.27 3.61
CA PRO A 154 -36.66 -11.07 4.41
C PRO A 154 -36.37 -9.78 3.60
N ALA A 155 -37.04 -8.68 3.96
CA ALA A 155 -37.04 -7.41 3.22
C ALA A 155 -35.63 -6.87 2.88
N GLY A 156 -35.47 -6.38 1.64
CA GLY A 156 -34.18 -6.16 0.97
C GLY A 156 -33.26 -5.04 1.51
N ASP A 157 -33.72 -4.19 2.42
CA ASP A 157 -32.92 -3.05 2.90
C ASP A 157 -31.95 -3.42 4.03
N TRP A 158 -32.32 -4.38 4.87
CA TRP A 158 -31.47 -4.87 5.95
C TRP A 158 -30.25 -5.64 5.44
N THR A 159 -30.40 -6.32 4.30
CA THR A 159 -29.36 -7.14 3.68
C THR A 159 -28.32 -6.29 2.93
N ARG A 160 -28.74 -5.17 2.29
CA ARG A 160 -27.82 -4.21 1.66
C ARG A 160 -26.88 -3.53 2.67
N ARG A 161 -27.39 -3.12 3.83
CA ARG A 161 -26.58 -2.45 4.87
C ARG A 161 -25.51 -3.38 5.45
N ARG A 162 -25.86 -4.63 5.79
CA ARG A 162 -24.88 -5.63 6.29
C ARG A 162 -23.83 -5.99 5.25
N PHE A 163 -24.20 -6.05 3.97
CA PHE A 163 -23.27 -6.27 2.88
C PHE A 163 -22.26 -5.10 2.77
N ALA A 164 -22.77 -3.87 2.71
CA ALA A 164 -21.93 -2.67 2.63
C ALA A 164 -20.97 -2.60 3.83
N LEU A 165 -21.44 -2.85 5.04
CA LEU A 165 -20.61 -2.87 6.26
C LEU A 165 -19.50 -3.93 6.20
N ARG A 166 -19.81 -5.15 5.72
CA ARG A 166 -18.80 -6.22 5.60
C ARG A 166 -17.72 -5.89 4.58
N TRP A 167 -18.11 -5.36 3.42
CA TRP A 167 -17.14 -4.94 2.40
C TRP A 167 -16.35 -3.71 2.83
N ALA A 168 -16.97 -2.77 3.53
CA ALA A 168 -16.26 -1.64 4.14
C ALA A 168 -15.24 -2.12 5.18
N ALA A 169 -15.62 -3.05 6.06
CA ALA A 169 -14.72 -3.62 7.05
C ALA A 169 -13.56 -4.39 6.40
N LEU A 170 -13.83 -5.19 5.36
CA LEU A 170 -12.78 -5.88 4.60
C LEU A 170 -11.84 -4.90 3.89
N GLY A 171 -12.40 -3.89 3.23
CA GLY A 171 -11.63 -2.84 2.57
C GLY A 171 -10.74 -2.07 3.56
N LEU A 172 -11.29 -1.73 4.73
CA LEU A 172 -10.53 -1.09 5.81
C LEU A 172 -9.41 -1.99 6.34
N ALA A 173 -9.69 -3.27 6.58
CA ALA A 173 -8.67 -4.22 7.03
C ALA A 173 -7.52 -4.36 6.03
N VAL A 174 -7.83 -4.45 4.73
CA VAL A 174 -6.82 -4.47 3.66
C VAL A 174 -6.05 -3.15 3.61
N ALA A 175 -6.72 -2.00 3.71
CA ALA A 175 -6.06 -0.70 3.70
C ALA A 175 -5.10 -0.51 4.89
N VAL A 176 -5.50 -0.94 6.09
CA VAL A 176 -4.66 -0.91 7.29
C VAL A 176 -3.46 -1.84 7.15
N ALA A 177 -3.67 -3.06 6.68
CA ALA A 177 -2.58 -4.03 6.46
C ALA A 177 -1.59 -3.55 5.39
N SER A 178 -2.08 -3.00 4.28
CA SER A 178 -1.24 -2.42 3.22
C SER A 178 -0.44 -1.22 3.74
N SER A 179 -1.08 -0.33 4.51
CA SER A 179 -0.41 0.82 5.14
C SER A 179 0.69 0.38 6.10
N TRP A 180 0.43 -0.64 6.91
CA TRP A 180 1.43 -1.21 7.82
C TRP A 180 2.59 -1.86 7.06
N ALA A 181 2.31 -2.61 6.00
CA ALA A 181 3.33 -3.24 5.17
C ALA A 181 4.20 -2.21 4.44
N LEU A 182 3.59 -1.16 3.87
CA LEU A 182 4.30 -0.03 3.26
C LEU A 182 5.23 0.64 4.28
N ARG A 183 4.76 0.87 5.51
CA ARG A 183 5.58 1.48 6.55
C ARG A 183 6.78 0.65 6.96
N ARG A 184 6.66 -0.67 6.88
CA ARG A 184 7.72 -1.60 7.27
C ARG A 184 8.76 -1.83 6.16
N ASP A 185 8.34 -1.74 4.90
CA ASP A 185 9.22 -1.97 3.76
C ASP A 185 9.92 -0.69 3.28
N HIS A 186 9.52 0.49 3.77
CA HIS A 186 10.11 1.79 3.42
C HIS A 186 10.33 1.98 1.90
N PRO A 187 9.34 1.67 1.04
CA PRO A 187 9.57 1.68 -0.41
C PRO A 187 9.91 3.06 -0.95
N TRP A 188 9.63 4.12 -0.19
CA TRP A 188 9.97 5.51 -0.50
C TRP A 188 11.46 5.84 -0.41
N GLU A 189 12.28 4.94 0.12
CA GLU A 189 13.75 5.05 0.07
C GLU A 189 14.31 4.48 -1.25
N ALA A 190 13.47 3.81 -2.05
CA ALA A 190 13.91 3.22 -3.31
C ALA A 190 13.89 4.24 -4.48
N PRO A 191 14.83 4.15 -5.43
CA PRO A 191 14.96 5.12 -6.53
C PRO A 191 13.79 5.11 -7.51
N TRP A 192 13.02 4.02 -7.58
CA TRP A 192 11.84 3.88 -8.44
C TRP A 192 10.56 4.45 -7.80
N TRP A 193 10.56 4.79 -6.51
CA TRP A 193 9.38 5.35 -5.86
C TRP A 193 9.06 6.73 -6.45
N PRO A 194 7.78 7.07 -6.66
CA PRO A 194 7.42 8.41 -7.15
C PRO A 194 8.02 9.51 -6.27
N GLY A 195 8.79 10.41 -6.88
CA GLY A 195 9.55 11.46 -6.17
C GLY A 195 10.94 11.06 -5.67
N GLY A 196 11.34 9.80 -5.83
CA GLY A 196 12.68 9.28 -5.49
C GLY A 196 13.78 9.74 -6.45
N ALA A 197 13.43 10.09 -7.69
CA ALA A 197 14.37 10.59 -8.71
C ALA A 197 14.99 11.96 -8.41
N ALA A 198 14.62 12.61 -7.30
CA ALA A 198 15.15 13.90 -6.87
C ALA A 198 15.90 13.82 -5.53
N LEU A 199 16.20 12.61 -5.05
CA LEU A 199 16.91 12.40 -3.80
C LEU A 199 18.42 12.43 -4.07
N ALA A 200 19.05 13.57 -3.82
CA ALA A 200 20.51 13.63 -3.75
C ALA A 200 20.97 12.77 -2.57
N HIS A 201 21.92 11.87 -2.80
CA HIS A 201 22.56 11.15 -1.70
C HIS A 201 23.61 12.06 -1.08
N ALA A 202 23.51 12.27 0.24
CA ALA A 202 24.52 13.02 0.96
C ALA A 202 25.72 12.09 1.25
N PRO A 203 26.95 12.46 0.86
CA PRO A 203 28.15 11.75 1.28
C PRO A 203 28.42 12.00 2.77
N ASP A 204 29.36 11.24 3.35
CA ASP A 204 29.84 11.50 4.71
C ASP A 204 30.44 12.92 4.77
N PRO A 205 29.88 13.84 5.58
CA PRO A 205 30.35 15.22 5.66
C PRO A 205 31.79 15.31 6.18
N CYS A 206 32.28 14.33 6.95
CA CYS A 206 33.66 14.36 7.41
C CYS A 206 34.67 14.04 6.31
N VAL A 207 34.36 13.08 5.45
CA VAL A 207 35.24 12.74 4.31
C VAL A 207 35.40 13.96 3.41
N VAL A 208 34.27 14.60 3.06
CA VAL A 208 34.27 15.82 2.25
C VAL A 208 35.05 16.94 2.95
N ALA A 209 34.74 17.24 4.21
CA ALA A 209 35.36 18.36 4.91
C ALA A 209 36.87 18.20 5.11
N GLU A 210 37.34 16.98 5.40
CA GLU A 210 38.77 16.69 5.57
C GLU A 210 39.55 16.80 4.27
N GLU A 211 38.97 16.32 3.15
CA GLU A 211 39.59 16.46 1.83
C GLU A 211 39.63 17.92 1.37
N SER A 212 38.52 18.65 1.53
CA SER A 212 38.40 20.06 1.11
C SER A 212 39.29 21.03 1.89
N LEU A 213 39.63 20.70 3.14
CA LEU A 213 40.39 21.57 4.04
C LEU A 213 41.71 20.93 4.52
N ALA A 214 42.22 19.94 3.78
CA ALA A 214 43.42 19.18 4.15
C ALA A 214 44.68 20.05 4.36
N ASP A 215 44.75 21.20 3.68
CA ASP A 215 45.85 22.17 3.76
C ASP A 215 45.82 23.04 5.02
N LEU A 216 44.69 23.10 5.75
CA LEU A 216 44.51 23.96 6.92
C LEU A 216 44.89 23.29 8.25
N GLY A 217 45.32 22.02 8.23
CA GLY A 217 45.77 21.31 9.43
C GLY A 217 44.69 21.16 10.52
N LEU A 218 43.42 21.09 10.10
CA LEU A 218 42.28 20.93 11.00
C LEU A 218 42.23 19.51 11.58
N ALA A 219 41.71 19.40 12.80
CA ALA A 219 41.41 18.12 13.44
C ALA A 219 39.91 17.99 13.70
N ARG A 220 39.39 16.76 13.65
CA ARG A 220 38.00 16.49 14.06
C ARG A 220 37.78 16.96 15.49
N VAL A 221 36.74 17.75 15.69
CA VAL A 221 36.26 18.07 17.04
C VAL A 221 35.60 16.79 17.56
N PRO A 222 36.04 16.25 18.71
CA PRO A 222 35.40 15.07 19.29
C PRO A 222 33.92 15.37 19.53
N ASP A 223 33.09 14.43 19.09
CA ASP A 223 31.65 14.52 19.21
C ASP A 223 31.29 14.46 20.71
N GLU A 224 31.12 15.63 21.34
CA GLU A 224 30.58 15.73 22.70
C GLU A 224 29.11 15.35 22.61
N GLY A 225 28.87 14.03 22.58
CA GLY A 225 27.64 13.41 22.14
C GLY A 225 26.39 14.15 22.55
N GLN A 226 25.73 14.77 21.58
CA GLN A 226 24.30 14.82 21.54
C GLN A 226 23.87 14.49 20.11
N PRO A 227 23.39 13.27 19.84
CA PRO A 227 22.30 13.18 18.89
C PRO A 227 21.19 14.05 19.47
N SER A 228 21.01 15.27 18.99
CA SER A 228 19.76 15.98 19.19
C SER A 228 18.71 15.25 18.35
N ALA A 229 18.28 14.09 18.85
CA ALA A 229 16.96 13.59 18.55
C ALA A 229 15.97 14.49 19.30
N THR A 230 15.89 15.76 18.92
CA THR A 230 14.64 16.52 18.99
C THR A 230 13.67 15.66 18.19
N GLY A 231 12.85 14.88 18.90
CA GLY A 231 12.05 13.76 18.38
C GLY A 231 10.93 14.13 17.40
N ALA A 232 11.12 15.18 16.61
CA ALA A 232 10.17 15.77 15.68
C ALA A 232 10.81 16.33 14.39
N GLU A 233 12.12 16.20 14.14
CA GLU A 233 12.74 16.89 12.99
C GLU A 233 12.32 16.33 11.63
N SER A 234 12.04 17.24 10.69
CA SER A 234 11.58 17.00 9.31
C SER A 234 12.59 16.30 8.40
N PHE A 235 13.82 16.13 8.87
CA PHE A 235 14.99 15.70 8.10
C PHE A 235 15.93 14.84 8.95
N ARG A 236 16.83 14.12 8.28
CA ARG A 236 18.02 13.51 8.90
C ARG A 236 19.19 14.49 8.73
N ALA A 237 19.88 14.83 9.81
CA ALA A 237 21.10 15.63 9.75
C ALA A 237 22.34 14.75 9.95
N GLU A 238 23.30 14.87 9.05
CA GLU A 238 24.67 14.39 9.24
C GLU A 238 25.58 15.61 9.28
N GLU A 239 26.43 15.71 10.30
CA GLU A 239 27.28 16.87 10.52
C GLU A 239 28.72 16.43 10.81
N CYS A 240 29.69 17.16 10.28
CA CYS A 240 31.08 17.06 10.67
C CYS A 240 31.60 18.40 11.17
N ARG A 241 32.40 18.35 12.25
CA ARG A 241 33.10 19.52 12.79
C ARG A 241 34.61 19.31 12.76
N LEU A 242 35.30 20.26 12.16
CA LEU A 242 36.75 20.33 12.06
C LEU A 242 37.22 21.63 12.70
N ALA A 243 38.25 21.60 13.54
CA ALA A 243 38.78 22.81 14.18
C ALA A 243 40.30 22.82 14.24
N HIS A 244 40.85 24.03 14.31
CA HIS A 244 42.25 24.32 14.66
C HIS A 244 42.28 25.48 15.65
N ALA A 245 43.47 25.98 16.02
CA ALA A 245 43.66 26.97 17.08
C ALA A 245 42.90 28.32 16.95
N HIS A 246 42.31 28.63 15.80
CA HIS A 246 41.74 29.94 15.49
C HIS A 246 40.36 29.89 14.85
N ALA A 247 39.88 28.71 14.43
CA ALA A 247 38.60 28.57 13.78
C ALA A 247 38.05 27.14 13.89
N GLU A 248 36.73 27.04 13.73
CA GLU A 248 35.97 25.81 13.62
C GLU A 248 35.13 25.87 12.33
N PHE A 249 35.11 24.77 11.60
CA PHE A 249 34.29 24.53 10.42
C PHE A 249 33.27 23.44 10.73
N ALA A 250 32.01 23.67 10.38
CA ALA A 250 30.96 22.66 10.40
C ALA A 250 30.39 22.50 9.00
N LEU A 251 30.32 21.25 8.50
CA LEU A 251 29.58 20.88 7.31
C LEU A 251 28.40 20.00 7.73
N ALA A 252 27.19 20.42 7.39
CA ALA A 252 25.97 19.68 7.68
C ALA A 252 25.18 19.39 6.39
N TYR A 253 24.82 18.12 6.20
CA TYR A 253 23.84 17.68 5.22
C TYR A 253 22.51 17.40 5.92
N ARG A 254 21.47 18.17 5.60
CA ARG A 254 20.11 17.92 6.04
C ARG A 254 19.32 17.26 4.91
N VAL A 255 19.06 15.96 5.06
CA VAL A 255 18.38 15.13 4.06
C VAL A 255 16.90 15.01 4.43
N PHE A 256 16.05 15.57 3.58
CA PHE A 256 14.60 15.45 3.71
C PHE A 256 14.16 14.13 3.07
N ALA A 257 13.50 13.27 3.85
CA ALA A 257 12.99 11.98 3.40
C ALA A 257 11.47 12.03 3.20
N TRP A 258 10.94 11.16 2.33
CA TRP A 258 9.51 11.08 2.06
C TRP A 258 8.75 10.54 3.28
N ARG A 259 7.71 11.26 3.73
CA ARG A 259 6.95 10.93 4.96
C ARG A 259 5.66 10.14 4.76
N GLY A 260 5.27 9.86 3.51
CA GLY A 260 4.21 8.89 3.23
C GLY A 260 2.77 9.39 3.40
N SER A 261 2.52 10.69 3.37
CA SER A 261 1.18 11.30 3.45
C SER A 261 1.00 12.39 2.37
N ALA A 262 -0.20 12.96 2.24
CA ALA A 262 -0.53 14.10 1.35
C ALA A 262 0.19 15.42 1.71
N GLU A 263 1.38 15.32 2.31
CA GLU A 263 2.31 16.39 2.66
C GLU A 263 3.21 16.73 1.46
N ALA A 264 4.01 17.79 1.65
CA ALA A 264 5.05 18.22 0.72
C ALA A 264 5.98 17.06 0.33
N THR A 265 6.29 16.94 -0.96
CA THR A 265 7.37 16.05 -1.45
C THR A 265 8.70 16.38 -0.73
N PRO A 266 9.69 15.48 -0.64
CA PRO A 266 10.99 15.75 -0.03
C PRO A 266 11.66 17.03 -0.53
N VAL A 267 11.53 17.30 -1.83
CA VAL A 267 12.04 18.53 -2.46
C VAL A 267 11.24 19.75 -2.02
N GLU A 268 9.91 19.63 -1.90
CA GLU A 268 9.06 20.69 -1.36
C GLU A 268 9.33 20.91 0.14
N ALA A 269 9.50 19.87 0.93
CA ALA A 269 9.85 19.98 2.34
C ALA A 269 11.23 20.64 2.54
N ALA A 270 12.23 20.28 1.72
CA ALA A 270 13.53 20.93 1.72
C ALA A 270 13.43 22.39 1.27
N ARG A 271 12.61 22.69 0.26
CA ARG A 271 12.35 24.06 -0.23
C ARG A 271 11.65 24.90 0.83
N ASP A 272 10.61 24.37 1.46
CA ASP A 272 9.83 25.02 2.48
C ASP A 272 10.70 25.28 3.70
N TRP A 273 11.51 24.31 4.14
CA TRP A 273 12.47 24.50 5.24
C TRP A 273 13.54 25.54 4.91
N PHE A 274 14.14 25.47 3.72
CA PHE A 274 15.11 26.46 3.24
C PHE A 274 14.50 27.86 3.11
N GLY A 275 13.18 27.95 2.84
CA GLY A 275 12.40 29.18 2.82
C GLY A 275 11.89 29.63 4.20
N TRP A 276 11.79 28.72 5.18
CA TRP A 276 11.30 28.98 6.53
C TRP A 276 12.37 29.48 7.49
N LEU A 277 13.65 29.22 7.22
CA LEU A 277 14.74 29.97 7.82
C LEU A 277 14.55 31.44 7.41
N PRO A 278 13.97 32.30 8.27
CA PRO A 278 13.78 33.68 7.92
C PRO A 278 15.17 34.27 7.69
N TYR A 279 15.25 35.35 6.92
CA TYR A 279 16.39 36.26 6.98
C TYR A 279 16.60 36.67 8.43
N HIS A 280 17.40 35.93 9.20
CA HIS A 280 17.93 36.42 10.45
C HIS A 280 18.89 37.55 10.06
N GLN A 281 18.38 38.78 10.12
CA GLN A 281 19.19 40.00 10.15
C GLN A 281 20.28 40.14 9.07
N GLY A 282 19.95 39.93 7.79
CA GLY A 282 20.84 40.37 6.69
C GLY A 282 21.54 39.28 5.89
N ALA A 283 21.02 38.05 5.86
CA ALA A 283 21.45 37.05 4.89
C ALA A 283 21.29 37.55 3.44
N GLN A 284 22.29 37.34 2.60
CA GLN A 284 22.35 37.80 1.21
C GLN A 284 22.59 36.62 0.26
N ASP A 285 22.02 36.69 -0.94
CA ASP A 285 22.40 35.77 -2.00
C ASP A 285 23.83 36.10 -2.44
N VAL A 286 24.67 35.08 -2.53
CA VAL A 286 26.05 35.27 -2.98
C VAL A 286 26.04 35.49 -4.49
N ALA A 287 26.45 36.68 -4.92
CA ALA A 287 26.38 37.10 -6.32
C ALA A 287 26.97 36.06 -7.27
N GLY A 288 26.18 35.67 -8.27
CA GLY A 288 26.58 34.68 -9.28
C GLY A 288 26.49 33.22 -8.84
N THR A 289 25.88 32.92 -7.68
CA THR A 289 25.69 31.56 -7.18
C THR A 289 24.30 31.36 -6.59
N ASP A 290 23.92 30.10 -6.37
CA ASP A 290 22.68 29.71 -5.69
C ASP A 290 22.86 29.58 -4.16
N TRP A 291 23.96 30.09 -3.60
CA TRP A 291 24.25 30.05 -2.17
C TRP A 291 23.66 31.25 -1.44
N ARG A 292 23.09 30.99 -0.28
CA ARG A 292 22.75 32.01 0.71
C ARG A 292 23.92 32.17 1.68
N ARG A 293 24.25 33.41 2.01
CA ARG A 293 25.28 33.78 2.99
C ARG A 293 24.67 34.54 4.15
N GLU A 294 25.05 34.17 5.37
CA GLU A 294 24.75 34.91 6.59
C GLU A 294 26.06 35.23 7.32
N ASP A 295 26.28 36.52 7.57
CA ASP A 295 27.46 37.02 8.27
C ASP A 295 27.08 37.44 9.69
N THR A 296 27.79 36.90 10.68
CA THR A 296 27.75 37.35 12.07
C THR A 296 29.15 37.77 12.51
N PRO A 297 29.32 38.60 13.55
CA PRO A 297 30.63 39.09 13.98
C PRO A 297 31.71 38.02 14.25
N GLY A 298 31.31 36.77 14.52
CA GLY A 298 32.23 35.64 14.75
C GLY A 298 31.95 34.41 13.89
N ALA A 299 30.97 34.42 12.99
CA ALA A 299 30.61 33.26 12.18
C ALA A 299 30.15 33.64 10.77
N LEU A 300 30.56 32.85 9.78
CA LEU A 300 30.09 32.91 8.41
C LEU A 300 29.31 31.62 8.15
N GLU A 301 28.07 31.74 7.68
CA GLU A 301 27.27 30.60 7.25
C GLU A 301 26.97 30.69 5.75
N LEU A 302 27.20 29.59 5.03
CA LEU A 302 26.81 29.39 3.65
C LEU A 302 25.82 28.24 3.58
N SER A 303 24.64 28.48 3.02
CA SER A 303 23.58 27.47 2.89
C SER A 303 23.08 27.37 1.44
N HIS A 304 22.89 26.15 0.95
CA HIS A 304 22.39 25.87 -0.39
C HIS A 304 21.47 24.65 -0.40
N ARG A 305 20.48 24.63 -1.30
CA ARG A 305 19.54 23.53 -1.46
C ARG A 305 19.74 22.84 -2.80
N ALA A 306 20.04 21.55 -2.76
CA ALA A 306 20.13 20.67 -3.91
C ALA A 306 19.11 19.53 -3.77
N GLY A 307 18.01 19.59 -4.53
CA GLY A 307 16.94 18.59 -4.45
C GLY A 307 16.27 18.57 -3.07
N ASN A 308 16.37 17.41 -2.41
CA ASN A 308 15.90 17.14 -1.05
C ASN A 308 16.98 17.35 0.03
N VAL A 309 18.18 17.82 -0.32
CA VAL A 309 19.27 18.07 0.61
C VAL A 309 19.46 19.57 0.77
N VAL A 310 19.61 20.00 2.03
CA VAL A 310 20.14 21.32 2.35
C VAL A 310 21.55 21.15 2.90
N VAL A 311 22.51 21.76 2.22
CA VAL A 311 23.92 21.82 2.60
C VAL A 311 24.13 23.11 3.39
N THR A 312 24.72 23.01 4.57
CA THR A 312 25.09 24.17 5.39
C THR A 312 26.56 24.06 5.78
N VAL A 313 27.31 25.11 5.49
CA VAL A 313 28.70 25.28 5.89
C VAL A 313 28.77 26.44 6.87
N VAL A 314 29.31 26.22 8.07
CA VAL A 314 29.53 27.26 9.06
C VAL A 314 31.02 27.34 9.36
N ARG A 315 31.58 28.55 9.33
CA ARG A 315 32.93 28.84 9.82
C ARG A 315 32.84 29.79 10.99
N ARG A 316 33.22 29.34 12.19
CA ARG A 316 33.31 30.17 13.40
C ARG A 316 34.76 30.56 13.65
N SER A 317 35.02 31.84 13.80
CA SER A 317 36.34 32.36 14.20
C SER A 317 36.41 32.46 15.72
N TRP A 318 37.53 32.03 16.29
CA TRP A 318 37.87 32.31 17.69
C TRP A 318 38.86 33.46 17.82
N ALA A 319 39.25 34.08 16.70
CA ALA A 319 40.15 35.22 16.72
C ALA A 319 39.46 36.44 17.38
N PRO A 320 40.16 37.15 18.27
CA PRO A 320 39.60 38.32 18.97
C PRO A 320 39.27 39.48 18.01
N GLU A 321 39.89 39.48 16.83
CA GLU A 321 39.70 40.48 15.77
C GLU A 321 38.51 40.15 14.83
N GLY A 322 37.83 39.02 15.04
CA GLY A 322 36.70 38.57 14.22
C GLY A 322 37.10 37.64 13.08
N GLN A 323 36.41 37.73 11.95
CA GLN A 323 36.66 36.89 10.77
C GLN A 323 37.87 37.43 9.96
N PRO A 324 38.87 36.60 9.64
CA PRO A 324 39.95 36.99 8.74
C PRO A 324 39.43 37.20 7.30
N PRO A 325 40.13 37.98 6.46
CA PRO A 325 39.71 38.24 5.07
C PRO A 325 39.60 36.96 4.22
N GLU A 326 40.37 35.93 4.57
CA GLU A 326 40.40 34.62 3.88
C GLU A 326 39.21 33.72 4.26
N ALA A 327 38.46 34.05 5.32
CA ALA A 327 37.36 33.23 5.84
C ALA A 327 36.30 32.88 4.80
N ILE A 328 36.00 33.84 3.91
CA ILE A 328 35.02 33.66 2.84
C ILE A 328 35.55 32.66 1.80
N ALA A 329 36.83 32.74 1.44
CA ALA A 329 37.44 31.84 0.47
C ALA A 329 37.48 30.39 0.99
N GLU A 330 37.88 30.20 2.25
CA GLU A 330 37.91 28.88 2.91
C GLU A 330 36.52 28.25 3.00
N ALA A 331 35.52 29.01 3.45
CA ALA A 331 34.14 28.52 3.55
C ALA A 331 33.52 28.25 2.17
N SER A 332 33.82 29.11 1.18
CA SER A 332 33.33 28.94 -0.19
C SER A 332 33.94 27.70 -0.85
N ARG A 333 35.21 27.40 -0.59
CA ARG A 333 35.86 26.17 -1.06
C ARG A 333 35.14 24.92 -0.53
N LEU A 334 34.96 24.84 0.79
CA LEU A 334 34.21 23.73 1.41
C LEU A 334 32.78 23.63 0.87
N ALA A 335 32.11 24.76 0.67
CA ALA A 335 30.76 24.80 0.11
C ALA A 335 30.70 24.24 -1.32
N VAL A 336 31.62 24.66 -2.20
CA VAL A 336 31.70 24.18 -3.59
C VAL A 336 31.94 22.68 -3.65
N ASP A 337 32.91 22.19 -2.89
CA ASP A 337 33.24 20.76 -2.85
C ASP A 337 32.08 19.92 -2.27
N ALA A 338 31.44 20.41 -1.20
CA ALA A 338 30.29 19.75 -0.59
C ALA A 338 29.09 19.62 -1.53
N LEU A 339 28.89 20.60 -2.42
CA LEU A 339 27.85 20.56 -3.44
C LEU A 339 28.24 19.67 -4.63
N ALA A 340 29.52 19.64 -5.00
CA ALA A 340 30.04 18.78 -6.05
C ALA A 340 30.00 17.29 -5.66
N ALA A 341 30.13 16.99 -4.37
CA ALA A 341 30.10 15.64 -3.83
C ALA A 341 28.68 15.04 -3.69
N LEU A 342 27.62 15.82 -3.94
CA LEU A 342 26.25 15.28 -3.97
C LEU A 342 26.03 14.47 -5.25
N ASP A 343 25.73 13.17 -5.10
CA ASP A 343 25.30 12.32 -6.20
C ASP A 343 23.91 12.79 -6.70
N ARG A 344 23.84 13.26 -7.95
CA ARG A 344 22.61 13.81 -8.57
C ARG A 344 21.83 12.76 -9.36
#